data_AF-K1WZJ5-F1
#
_entry.id   AF-K1WZJ5-F1
#
_cell.length_a   1.000
_cell.length_b   1.000
_cell.length_c   1.000
_cell.angle_alpha   90.00
_cell.angle_beta   90.00
_cell.angle_gamma   90.00
#
_symmetry.space_group_name_H-M   'P 1'
#
loop_
_entity.id
_entity.type
_entity.pdbx_description
1 polymer ?
#
loop_
_entity_poly.entity_id
_entity_poly.type
_entity_poly.pdbx_seq_one_letter_code
_entity_poly.pdbx_strand_id
1 'polypeptide(L)'
;MLNFLKRHSKKYHVLVLDIGTEFVKCLIVRVDDRDHGTVIGFGRQRQKYSDMAAGAVTDIPGVIKNCEEAIQKAYDQAGIFPKQVIAGIAGELVKGAT
;
A
#
# COMPACT_ATOMS: atom_id res chain seq x y z
N MET A 1 30.90 30.75 -8.92
CA MET A 1 30.83 29.68 -7.91
C MET A 1 29.69 29.97 -6.94
N LEU A 2 28.45 29.57 -7.26
CA LEU A 2 27.35 29.49 -6.27
C LEU A 2 26.16 28.69 -6.83
N ASN A 3 26.31 27.36 -6.90
CA ASN A 3 25.21 26.43 -7.16
C ASN A 3 24.89 25.65 -5.87
N PHE A 4 24.42 26.32 -4.81
CA PHE A 4 24.27 25.65 -3.50
C PHE A 4 22.84 25.46 -2.97
N LEU A 5 21.79 26.05 -3.56
CA LEU A 5 20.43 25.89 -2.99
C LEU A 5 19.37 25.63 -4.05
N LYS A 6 19.49 24.53 -4.78
CA LYS A 6 18.30 23.85 -5.32
C LYS A 6 17.93 22.73 -4.35
N ARG A 7 17.03 23.02 -3.41
CA ARG A 7 16.31 21.99 -2.67
C ARG A 7 15.60 21.13 -3.72
N HIS A 8 16.14 19.95 -4.01
CA HIS A 8 15.56 19.03 -4.98
C HIS A 8 14.16 18.68 -4.45
N SER A 9 13.13 19.30 -5.03
CA SER A 9 11.76 19.01 -4.64
C SER A 9 11.41 17.62 -5.14
N LYS A 10 11.52 16.61 -4.28
CA LYS A 10 11.30 15.23 -4.70
C LYS A 10 9.80 15.02 -4.89
N LYS A 11 9.35 15.02 -6.14
CA LYS A 11 8.12 14.33 -6.52
C LYS A 11 8.41 12.83 -6.48
N TYR A 12 7.62 12.08 -5.74
CA TYR A 12 7.77 10.63 -5.66
C TYR A 12 6.41 9.95 -5.67
N HIS A 13 6.42 8.64 -5.86
CA HIS A 13 5.23 7.81 -5.79
C HIS A 13 5.40 6.83 -4.65
N VAL A 14 4.32 6.57 -3.94
CA VAL A 14 4.26 5.59 -2.86
C VAL A 14 3.06 4.69 -3.07
N LEU A 15 3.26 3.40 -2.77
CA LEU A 15 2.20 2.42 -2.69
C LEU A 15 1.72 2.36 -1.24
N VAL A 16 0.41 2.47 -1.00
CA VAL A 16 -0.19 2.28 0.32
C VAL A 16 -0.95 0.98 0.30
N LEU A 17 -0.61 0.03 1.17
CA LEU A 17 -1.22 -1.29 1.25
C LEU A 17 -1.86 -1.48 2.63
N ASP A 18 -3.15 -1.81 2.65
CA ASP A 18 -3.90 -2.16 3.87
C ASP A 18 -4.40 -3.60 3.75
N ILE A 19 -3.88 -4.49 4.61
CA ILE A 19 -4.25 -5.90 4.66
C ILE A 19 -5.29 -6.06 5.77
N GLY A 20 -6.56 -5.86 5.42
CA GLY A 20 -7.67 -6.08 6.34
C GLY A 20 -7.97 -7.57 6.53
N THR A 21 -8.99 -7.89 7.32
CA THR A 21 -9.50 -9.29 7.39
C THR A 21 -10.31 -9.64 6.15
N GLU A 22 -11.22 -8.77 5.73
CA GLU A 22 -12.10 -9.08 4.59
C GLU A 22 -11.53 -8.61 3.24
N PHE A 23 -10.77 -7.53 3.24
CA PHE A 23 -10.27 -6.92 2.01
C PHE A 23 -8.82 -6.49 2.14
N VAL A 24 -8.03 -6.78 1.10
CA VAL A 24 -6.81 -6.04 0.81
C VAL A 24 -7.17 -4.79 0.00
N LYS A 25 -6.59 -3.66 0.36
CA LYS A 25 -6.78 -2.38 -0.33
C LYS A 25 -5.42 -1.80 -0.69
N CYS A 26 -5.30 -1.25 -1.88
CA CYS A 26 -4.09 -0.61 -2.39
C CYS A 26 -4.41 0.77 -2.94
N LEU A 27 -3.57 1.76 -2.65
CA LEU A 27 -3.55 3.06 -3.32
C LEU A 27 -2.15 3.31 -3.88
N ILE A 28 -2.08 3.89 -5.07
CA ILE A 28 -0.85 4.50 -5.59
C ILE A 28 -1.02 6.00 -5.50
N VAL A 29 -0.12 6.63 -4.74
CA VAL A 29 -0.18 8.05 -4.42
C VAL A 29 1.03 8.75 -5.02
N ARG A 30 0.77 9.82 -5.79
CA ARG A 30 1.80 10.77 -6.21
C ARG A 30 1.90 11.87 -5.16
N VAL A 31 3.09 12.07 -4.61
CA VAL A 31 3.39 13.12 -3.63
C VAL A 31 4.13 14.26 -4.34
N ASP A 32 3.63 15.48 -4.17
CA ASP A 32 4.24 16.68 -4.75
C ASP A 32 5.31 17.30 -3.83
N ASP A 33 5.83 18.45 -4.24
CA ASP A 33 6.87 19.20 -3.51
C ASP A 33 6.38 19.90 -2.24
N ARG A 34 5.08 19.87 -1.98
CA ARG A 34 4.39 20.42 -0.80
C ARG A 34 3.83 19.33 0.09
N ASP A 35 4.27 18.09 -0.10
CA ASP A 35 3.82 16.89 0.60
C ASP A 35 2.31 16.60 0.42
N HIS A 36 1.68 17.14 -0.63
CA HIS A 36 0.31 16.79 -0.96
C HIS A 36 0.25 15.48 -1.75
N GLY A 37 -0.50 14.51 -1.23
CA GLY A 37 -0.76 13.24 -1.89
C GLY A 37 -1.97 13.31 -2.83
N THR A 38 -1.80 12.90 -4.08
CA THR A 38 -2.89 12.63 -5.02
C THR A 38 -2.98 11.13 -5.29
N VAL A 39 -4.13 10.52 -5.04
CA VAL A 39 -4.38 9.13 -5.46
C VAL A 39 -4.50 9.09 -6.98
N ILE A 40 -3.63 8.30 -7.63
CA ILE A 40 -3.60 8.14 -9.09
C ILE A 40 -3.97 6.72 -9.53
N GLY A 41 -4.15 5.80 -8.59
CA GLY A 41 -4.70 4.47 -8.84
C GLY A 41 -5.12 3.81 -7.54
N PHE A 42 -6.12 2.94 -7.60
CA PHE A 42 -6.63 2.21 -6.44
C PHE A 42 -6.98 0.76 -6.77
N GLY A 43 -6.91 -0.11 -5.78
CA GLY A 43 -7.31 -1.50 -5.93
C GLY A 43 -7.91 -2.05 -4.66
N ARG A 44 -8.90 -2.93 -4.82
CA ARG A 44 -9.54 -3.64 -3.73
C ARG A 44 -9.70 -5.10 -4.14
N GLN A 45 -9.32 -5.98 -3.22
CA GLN A 45 -9.47 -7.42 -3.41
C GLN A 45 -10.13 -8.02 -2.17
N ARG A 46 -11.21 -8.78 -2.38
CA ARG A 46 -11.85 -9.53 -1.30
C ARG A 46 -11.03 -10.79 -1.03
N GLN A 47 -10.74 -11.03 0.24
CA GLN A 47 -10.02 -12.22 0.68
C GLN A 47 -11.01 -13.36 0.94
N LYS A 48 -10.53 -14.60 0.90
CA LYS A 48 -11.32 -15.73 1.36
C LYS A 48 -11.36 -15.72 2.88
N TYR A 49 -12.41 -16.34 3.43
CA TYR A 49 -12.53 -16.52 4.88
C TYR A 49 -11.40 -17.39 5.46
N SER A 50 -10.78 -18.24 4.64
CA SER A 50 -9.62 -19.06 5.01
C SER A 50 -8.29 -18.31 5.03
N ASP A 51 -8.21 -17.11 4.44
CA ASP A 51 -6.94 -16.40 4.24
C ASP A 51 -6.58 -15.54 5.46
N MET A 52 -7.60 -14.93 6.07
CA MET A 52 -7.49 -14.08 7.26
C MET A 52 -8.60 -14.41 8.26
N ALA A 53 -8.27 -14.47 9.55
CA ALA A 53 -9.22 -14.64 10.63
C ALA A 53 -8.89 -13.67 11.79
N ALA A 54 -9.88 -12.89 12.25
CA ALA A 54 -9.75 -11.96 13.37
C ALA A 54 -8.49 -11.05 13.30
N GLY A 55 -8.15 -10.57 12.09
CA GLY A 55 -6.98 -9.73 11.84
C GLY A 55 -5.67 -10.48 11.63
N ALA A 56 -5.62 -11.79 11.87
CA ALA A 56 -4.43 -12.62 11.71
C ALA A 56 -4.43 -13.34 10.35
N VAL A 57 -3.23 -13.53 9.79
CA VAL A 57 -3.02 -14.32 8.56
C VAL A 57 -3.14 -15.79 8.90
N THR A 58 -4.04 -16.49 8.21
CA THR A 58 -4.24 -17.95 8.35
C THR A 58 -3.72 -18.74 7.15
N ASP A 59 -3.63 -18.11 5.98
CA ASP A 59 -2.98 -18.66 4.77
C ASP A 59 -2.14 -17.59 4.06
N ILE A 60 -0.82 -17.66 4.24
CA ILE A 60 0.13 -16.68 3.69
C ILE A 60 0.07 -16.61 2.14
N PRO A 61 0.17 -17.72 1.39
CA PRO A 61 -0.01 -17.73 -0.06
C PRO A 61 -1.30 -17.05 -0.54
N GLY A 62 -2.44 -17.32 0.12
CA GLY A 62 -3.72 -16.69 -0.18
C GLY A 62 -3.65 -15.17 -0.03
N VAL A 63 -3.13 -14.68 1.11
CA VAL A 63 -2.97 -13.24 1.37
C VAL A 63 -2.02 -12.58 0.36
N ILE A 64 -0.90 -13.21 0.01
CA ILE A 64 0.04 -12.71 -1.00
C ILE A 64 -0.70 -12.50 -2.33
N LYS A 65 -1.41 -13.53 -2.81
CA LYS A 65 -2.18 -13.44 -4.05
C LYS A 65 -3.20 -12.31 -4.01
N ASN A 66 -3.90 -12.15 -2.89
CA ASN A 66 -4.87 -11.06 -2.73
C ASN A 66 -4.21 -9.67 -2.76
N CYS A 67 -2.99 -9.55 -2.21
CA CYS A 67 -2.19 -8.33 -2.29
C CYS A 67 -1.78 -8.02 -3.73
N GLU A 68 -1.26 -9.01 -4.45
CA GLU A 68 -0.88 -8.87 -5.87
C GLU A 68 -2.08 -8.42 -6.71
N GLU A 69 -3.25 -9.01 -6.53
CA GLU A 69 -4.47 -8.62 -7.26
C GLU A 69 -4.92 -7.18 -6.93
N ALA A 70 -4.83 -6.75 -5.67
CA ALA A 70 -5.14 -5.37 -5.29
C ALA A 70 -4.11 -4.38 -5.85
N ILE A 71 -2.82 -4.73 -5.83
CA ILE A 71 -1.75 -3.89 -6.36
C ILE A 71 -1.86 -3.76 -7.88
N GLN A 72 -2.13 -4.86 -8.59
CA GLN A 72 -2.29 -4.87 -10.04
C GLN A 72 -3.42 -3.92 -10.48
N LYS A 73 -4.59 -3.97 -9.83
CA LYS A 73 -5.71 -3.06 -10.12
C LYS A 73 -5.35 -1.59 -9.95
N ALA A 74 -4.54 -1.26 -8.94
CA ALA A 74 -4.07 0.10 -8.72
C ALA A 74 -3.04 0.51 -9.78
N TYR A 75 -2.13 -0.41 -10.14
CA TYR A 75 -1.13 -0.20 -11.17
C TYR A 75 -1.75 0.03 -12.54
N ASP A 76 -2.76 -0.75 -12.92
CA ASP A 76 -3.44 -0.63 -14.23
C ASP A 76 -4.02 0.78 -14.46
N GLN A 77 -4.39 1.47 -13.38
CA GLN A 77 -4.86 2.86 -13.41
C GLN A 77 -3.72 3.88 -13.36
N ALA A 78 -2.72 3.64 -12.51
CA ALA A 78 -1.65 4.58 -12.25
C ALA A 78 -0.56 4.59 -13.35
N GLY A 79 -0.37 3.46 -14.05
CA GLY A 79 0.68 3.27 -15.06
C GLY A 79 2.11 3.30 -14.51
N ILE A 80 2.28 3.19 -13.19
CA ILE A 80 3.59 3.24 -12.52
C ILE A 80 3.61 2.32 -11.32
N PHE A 81 4.74 1.62 -11.14
CA PHE A 81 5.00 0.77 -9.98
C PHE A 81 5.93 1.50 -8.99
N PRO A 82 5.42 1.99 -7.84
CA PRO A 82 6.26 2.66 -6.84
C PRO A 82 7.32 1.72 -6.25
N LYS A 83 8.47 2.28 -5.87
CA LYS A 83 9.53 1.53 -5.18
C LYS A 83 9.41 1.55 -3.66
N GLN A 84 8.51 2.37 -3.12
CA GLN A 84 8.29 2.54 -1.69
C GLN A 84 6.86 2.11 -1.34
N VAL A 85 6.72 1.47 -0.18
CA VAL A 85 5.44 1.03 0.35
C VAL A 85 5.22 1.57 1.76
N ILE A 86 3.99 2.00 2.04
CA ILE A 86 3.45 2.22 3.38
C ILE A 86 2.44 1.10 3.61
N ALA A 87 2.67 0.27 4.63
CA ALA A 87 1.79 -0.85 4.96
C ALA A 87 1.05 -0.60 6.27
N GLY A 88 -0.28 -0.75 6.24
CA GLY A 88 -1.12 -0.80 7.43
C GLY A 88 -1.08 -2.20 8.04
N ILE A 89 -0.82 -2.27 9.35
CA ILE A 89 -0.80 -3.53 10.11
C ILE A 89 -1.91 -3.51 11.17
N ALA A 90 -2.48 -4.68 11.47
CA ALA A 90 -3.52 -4.84 12.47
C ALA A 90 -2.98 -4.55 13.88
N GLY A 91 -3.31 -3.38 14.44
CA GLY A 91 -2.70 -2.87 15.67
C GLY A 91 -2.89 -3.76 16.92
N GLU A 92 -4.03 -4.44 17.06
CA GLU A 92 -4.27 -5.32 18.21
C GLU A 92 -3.31 -6.52 18.25
N LEU A 93 -2.90 -7.04 17.08
CA LEU A 93 -1.93 -8.14 17.02
C LEU A 93 -0.49 -7.68 17.25
N VAL A 94 -0.19 -6.39 17.07
CA VAL A 94 1.12 -5.79 17.35
C VAL A 94 1.37 -5.69 18.85
N LYS A 95 0.30 -5.59 19.66
CA LYS A 95 0.40 -5.52 21.13
C LYS A 95 0.76 -6.88 21.76
N GLY A 96 0.73 -7.96 20.98
CA GLY A 96 0.91 -9.34 21.45
C GLY A 96 -0.42 -9.99 21.84
N ALA A 97 -0.54 -11.30 21.59
CA ALA A 97 -1.63 -12.11 22.10
C ALA A 97 -1.23 -12.67 23.47
N THR A 98 -2.09 -12.50 24.48
CA THR A 98 -2.00 -13.21 25.76
C THR A 98 -2.29 -14.69 25.61
#